data_AF-A0A1G0I4B0-F1
#
_entry.id   AF-A0A1G0I4B0-F1
#
_cell.length_a   1.000
_cell.length_b   1.000
_cell.length_c   1.000
_cell.angle_alpha   90.00
_cell.angle_beta   90.00
_cell.angle_gamma   90.00
#
_symmetry.space_group_name_H-M   'P 1'
#
loop_
_entity.id
_entity.type
_entity.pdbx_description
1 polymer ?
#
loop_
_entity_poly.entity_id
_entity_poly.type
_entity_poly.pdbx_seq_one_letter_code
_entity_poly.pdbx_strand_id
1 'polypeptide(L)'
;MPEQRTYAVYFHPQAIDVMGEAIKPYLTESAEGKHVLCHEIDTSGTFCEMTLVKTNEKGKPVECEVMIPSGMIRLVIAITGDETDFGFG
;
A
#
# COMPACT_ATOMS: atom_id res chain seq x y z
N MET A 1 14.26 -16.74 7.63
CA MET A 1 13.15 -15.78 7.82
C MET A 1 12.78 -15.33 6.42
N PRO A 2 11.49 -15.38 6.00
CA PRO A 2 11.16 -14.90 4.66
C PRO A 2 11.61 -13.44 4.56
N GLU A 3 12.31 -13.10 3.48
CA GLU A 3 12.69 -11.72 3.18
C GLU A 3 11.45 -10.84 3.35
N GLN A 4 11.47 -9.89 4.30
CA GLN A 4 10.32 -9.02 4.53
C GLN A 4 10.24 -8.02 3.38
N ARG A 5 9.45 -8.37 2.35
CA ARG A 5 9.21 -7.49 1.21
C ARG A 5 8.17 -6.45 1.59
N THR A 6 8.49 -5.20 1.34
CA THR A 6 7.53 -4.10 1.45
C THR A 6 7.23 -3.59 0.05
N TYR A 7 5.96 -3.38 -0.26
CA TYR A 7 5.53 -2.85 -1.53
C TYR A 7 4.94 -1.47 -1.35
N ALA A 8 5.38 -0.52 -2.18
CA ALA A 8 4.77 0.79 -2.32
C ALA A 8 3.91 0.82 -3.60
N VAL A 9 2.59 1.01 -3.43
CA VAL A 9 1.62 1.05 -4.51
C VAL A 9 1.17 2.47 -4.74
N TYR A 10 1.53 3.04 -5.87
CA TYR A 10 1.16 4.39 -6.30
C TYR A 10 -0.07 4.36 -7.19
N PHE A 11 -0.95 5.33 -7.01
CA PHE A 11 -2.19 5.45 -7.77
C PHE A 11 -2.13 6.58 -8.79
N HIS A 12 -2.97 6.50 -9.82
CA HIS A 12 -3.25 7.67 -10.66
C HIS A 12 -3.97 8.74 -9.81
N PRO A 13 -3.75 10.06 -10.05
CA PRO A 13 -4.41 11.11 -9.27
C PRO A 13 -5.93 10.96 -9.24
N GLN A 14 -6.54 10.69 -10.41
CA GLN A 14 -7.97 10.46 -10.56
C GLN A 14 -8.50 9.27 -9.74
N ALA A 15 -7.66 8.27 -9.44
CA ALA A 15 -8.09 7.12 -8.67
C ALA A 15 -8.33 7.47 -7.20
N ILE A 16 -7.53 8.38 -6.65
CA ILE A 16 -7.70 8.86 -5.27
C ILE A 16 -9.03 9.61 -5.16
N ASP A 17 -9.36 10.43 -6.16
CA ASP A 17 -10.62 11.15 -6.19
C ASP A 17 -11.83 10.21 -6.31
N VAL A 18 -11.73 9.16 -7.14
CA VAL A 18 -12.79 8.16 -7.31
C VAL A 18 -13.00 7.30 -6.06
N MET A 19 -11.91 6.89 -5.40
CA MET A 19 -12.00 6.11 -4.15
C MET A 19 -12.44 6.96 -2.94
N GLY A 20 -12.24 8.28 -3.01
CA GLY A 20 -12.73 9.24 -2.02
C GLY A 20 -12.15 9.04 -0.62
N GLU A 21 -12.96 9.30 0.41
CA GLU A 21 -12.52 9.25 1.82
C GLU A 21 -12.09 7.86 2.29
N ALA A 22 -12.54 6.79 1.61
CA ALA A 22 -12.30 5.42 2.04
C ALA A 22 -10.82 5.01 1.97
N ILE A 23 -10.06 5.54 1.00
CA ILE A 23 -8.65 5.17 0.83
C ILE A 23 -7.71 5.98 1.73
N LYS A 24 -8.14 7.15 2.22
CA LYS A 24 -7.29 8.10 2.97
C LYS A 24 -6.58 7.51 4.19
N PRO A 25 -7.19 6.65 5.03
CA PRO A 25 -6.51 6.07 6.19
C PRO A 25 -5.33 5.15 5.82
N TYR A 26 -5.28 4.69 4.59
CA TYR A 26 -4.26 3.77 4.08
C TYR A 26 -3.16 4.49 3.29
N LEU A 27 -3.39 5.74 2.88
CA LEU A 27 -2.42 6.52 2.12
C LEU A 27 -1.27 7.02 3.00
N THR A 28 -0.07 6.78 2.51
CA THR A 28 1.16 7.47 2.90
C THR A 28 1.43 8.56 1.88
N GLU A 29 1.76 9.77 2.34
CA GLU A 29 2.16 10.88 1.50
C GLU A 29 3.67 11.04 1.57
N SER A 30 4.35 11.03 0.41
CA SER A 30 5.79 11.29 0.29
C SER A 30 6.05 12.32 -0.80
N ALA A 31 7.30 12.74 -0.94
CA ALA A 31 7.74 13.64 -2.02
C ALA A 31 7.41 13.11 -3.44
N GLU A 32 7.30 11.79 -3.59
CA GLU A 32 6.99 11.12 -4.86
C GLU A 32 5.48 10.96 -5.11
N GLY A 33 4.66 11.30 -4.12
CA GLY A 33 3.20 11.28 -4.17
C GLY A 33 2.55 10.31 -3.18
N LYS A 34 1.22 10.19 -3.31
CA LYS A 34 0.40 9.36 -2.43
C LYS A 34 0.47 7.90 -2.84
N HIS A 35 0.83 7.04 -1.90
CA HIS A 35 0.96 5.60 -2.10
C HIS A 35 0.42 4.81 -0.91
N VAL A 36 0.21 3.52 -1.08
CA VAL A 36 -0.09 2.60 0.03
C VAL A 36 1.12 1.69 0.24
N LEU A 37 1.50 1.50 1.52
CA LEU A 37 2.50 0.52 1.93
C LEU A 37 1.83 -0.77 2.36
N CYS A 38 2.30 -1.90 1.84
CA CYS A 38 1.81 -3.23 2.15
C CYS A 38 2.97 -4.25 2.14
N HIS A 39 2.75 -5.45 2.67
CA HIS A 39 3.78 -6.49 2.72
C HIS A 39 3.49 -7.68 1.79
N GLU A 40 2.30 -7.70 1.20
CA GLU A 40 1.89 -8.68 0.21
C GLU A 40 1.00 -8.01 -0.82
N ILE A 41 1.14 -8.42 -2.09
CA ILE A 41 0.31 -8.00 -3.20
C ILE A 41 -0.05 -9.21 -4.06
N ASP A 42 -1.29 -9.25 -4.56
CA ASP A 42 -1.70 -10.14 -5.65
C ASP A 42 -2.26 -9.27 -6.79
N THR A 43 -1.66 -9.40 -7.98
CA THR A 43 -2.05 -8.66 -9.20
C THR A 43 -2.68 -9.56 -10.25
N SER A 44 -3.02 -10.81 -9.93
CA SER A 44 -3.54 -11.80 -10.87
C SER A 44 -4.99 -11.55 -11.27
N GLY A 45 -5.73 -10.76 -10.48
CA GLY A 45 -7.15 -10.46 -10.67
C GLY A 45 -7.46 -9.08 -11.27
N THR A 46 -8.77 -8.80 -11.38
CA THR A 46 -9.31 -7.47 -11.75
C THR A 46 -8.98 -6.41 -10.69
N PHE A 47 -8.84 -6.86 -9.46
CA PHE A 47 -8.36 -6.06 -8.34
C PHE A 47 -6.93 -6.48 -8.03
N CYS A 48 -6.12 -5.50 -7.66
CA CYS A 48 -4.90 -5.73 -6.92
C CYS A 48 -5.27 -5.86 -5.45
N GLU A 49 -4.99 -7.04 -4.90
CA GLU A 49 -5.20 -7.35 -3.50
C GLU A 49 -3.92 -6.97 -2.75
N MET A 50 -4.07 -6.34 -1.59
CA MET A 50 -2.95 -5.82 -0.82
C MET A 50 -3.16 -6.13 0.66
N THR A 51 -2.15 -6.69 1.31
CA THR A 51 -2.20 -7.00 2.74
C THR A 51 -1.41 -5.96 3.53
N LEU A 52 -2.10 -5.24 4.42
CA LEU A 52 -1.52 -4.21 5.28
C LEU A 52 -1.58 -4.67 6.73
N VAL A 53 -0.55 -4.33 7.52
CA VAL A 53 -0.64 -4.41 8.98
C VAL A 53 -0.85 -2.99 9.52
N LYS A 54 -1.96 -2.77 10.20
CA LYS A 54 -2.26 -1.54 10.92
C LYS A 54 -2.40 -1.82 12.41
N THR A 55 -2.33 -0.77 13.22
CA THR A 55 -2.60 -0.88 14.65
C THR A 55 -4.02 -0.42 14.92
N ASN A 56 -4.81 -1.22 15.62
CA ASN A 56 -6.15 -0.80 16.06
C ASN A 56 -6.09 0.16 17.25
N GLU A 57 -7.26 0.67 17.67
CA GLU A 57 -7.41 1.60 18.82
C GLU A 57 -6.83 1.06 20.15
N LYS A 58 -6.60 -0.25 20.25
CA LYS A 58 -6.04 -0.92 21.43
C LYS A 58 -4.54 -1.22 21.32
N GLY A 59 -3.87 -0.66 20.31
CA GLY A 59 -2.43 -0.89 20.12
C GLY A 59 -2.09 -2.27 19.56
N LYS A 60 -3.07 -3.08 19.13
CA LYS A 60 -2.82 -4.43 18.60
C LYS A 60 -2.69 -4.40 17.08
N PRO A 61 -1.77 -5.20 16.49
CA PRO A 61 -1.71 -5.37 15.05
C PRO A 61 -3.00 -6.01 14.56
N VAL A 62 -3.55 -5.43 13.49
CA VAL A 62 -4.68 -5.93 12.72
C VAL A 62 -4.24 -5.97 11.28
N GLU A 63 -4.38 -7.14 10.69
CA GLU A 63 -4.21 -7.33 9.27
C GLU A 63 -5.46 -6.84 8.55
N CYS A 64 -5.27 -6.02 7.53
CA CYS A 64 -6.32 -5.49 6.69
C CYS A 64 -5.98 -5.81 5.24
N GLU A 65 -6.92 -6.45 4.57
CA GLU A 65 -6.87 -6.69 3.14
C GLU A 65 -7.59 -5.54 2.43
N VAL A 66 -6.92 -4.95 1.44
CA VAL A 66 -7.45 -3.85 0.63
C VAL A 66 -7.39 -4.28 -0.83
N MET A 67 -8.54 -4.19 -1.51
CA MET A 67 -8.68 -4.56 -2.92
C MET A 67 -8.92 -3.29 -3.73
N ILE A 68 -8.04 -2.99 -4.68
CA ILE A 68 -8.13 -1.79 -5.53
C ILE A 68 -8.16 -2.21 -6.99
N PRO A 69 -9.05 -1.66 -7.84
CA PRO A 69 -9.08 -2.00 -9.26
C PRO A 69 -7.69 -1.83 -9.88
N SER A 70 -7.17 -2.85 -10.56
CA SER A 70 -5.79 -2.84 -11.07
C SER A 70 -5.53 -1.67 -12.04
N GLY A 71 -6.55 -1.23 -12.78
CA GLY A 71 -6.48 -0.07 -13.67
C GLY A 71 -6.35 1.30 -12.97
N MET A 72 -6.47 1.36 -11.65
CA MET A 72 -6.25 2.57 -10.85
C MET A 72 -4.80 2.72 -10.38
N ILE A 73 -4.02 1.65 -10.45
CA ILE A 73 -2.62 1.60 -10.01
C ILE A 73 -1.73 2.12 -11.14
N ARG A 74 -0.85 3.06 -10.78
CA ARG A 74 0.11 3.66 -11.69
C ARG A 74 1.46 2.94 -11.67
N LEU A 75 1.89 2.51 -10.49
CA LEU A 75 3.21 1.91 -10.28
C LEU A 75 3.21 1.09 -8.99
N VAL A 76 3.87 -0.07 -9.02
CA VAL A 76 4.16 -0.88 -7.83
C VAL A 76 5.66 -1.03 -7.70
N ILE A 77 6.20 -0.72 -6.53
CA ILE A 77 7.63 -0.85 -6.23
C ILE A 77 7.78 -1.92 -5.15
N ALA A 78 8.54 -2.98 -5.43
CA ALA A 78 8.96 -3.96 -4.44
C ALA A 78 10.28 -3.53 -3.81
N ILE A 79 10.30 -3.43 -2.48
CA ILE A 79 11.45 -3.03 -1.68
C ILE A 79 11.88 -4.26 -0.87
N THR A 80 13.12 -4.68 -1.07
CA THR A 80 13.73 -5.79 -0.35
C THR A 80 15.00 -5.27 0.33
N GLY A 81 15.08 -5.37 1.65
CA GLY A 81 16.26 -4.96 2.43
C GLY A 81 16.09 -5.26 3.91
N ASP A 82 17.21 -5.46 4.62
CA ASP A 82 17.26 -5.68 6.07
C ASP A 82 17.10 -4.38 6.89
N GLU A 83 17.27 -3.22 6.27
CA GLU A 83 17.17 -1.92 6.91
C GLU A 83 16.01 -1.10 6.34
N THR A 84 15.24 -0.52 7.27
CA THR A 84 14.07 0.36 7.08
C THR A 84 14.45 1.73 6.48
N ASP A 85 15.54 1.80 5.70
CA ASP A 85 16.21 3.04 5.26
C ASP A 85 15.83 3.44 3.83
N PHE A 86 14.75 2.87 3.28
CA PHE A 86 14.12 3.43 2.09
C PHE A 86 13.24 4.62 2.50
N GLY A 87 13.86 5.80 2.51
CA GLY A 87 13.25 7.06 2.91
C GLY A 87 12.11 7.49 1.99
N PHE A 88 10.88 7.14 2.35
CA PHE A 88 9.72 7.96 2.06
C PHE A 88 9.53 8.88 3.27
N GLY A 89 10.23 10.01 3.26
CA GLY A 89 10.15 11.03 4.31
C GLY A 89 8.76 11.60 4.48
#